data_AF-E7CGY8-F1
#
_entry.id   AF-E7CGY8-F1
#
_cell.length_a   1.000
_cell.length_b   1.000
_cell.length_c   1.000
_cell.angle_alpha   90.00
_cell.angle_beta   90.00
_cell.angle_gamma   90.00
#
_symmetry.space_group_name_H-M   'P 1'
#
loop_
_entity.id
_entity.type
_entity.pdbx_description
1 polymer ?
#
loop_
_entity_poly.entity_id
_entity_poly.type
_entity_poly.pdbx_seq_one_letter_code
_entity_poly.pdbx_strand_id
1 'polypeptide(L)'
;SSGKTTLSLHIIAECQKNDGVCAFIDAEHALDVHYAKRLGVDTENLLVSQPDTGEQALEILETITRSGGIDLVVVDSVAALTPKAEIDGDMGDQHVGLQARLMSHALRK
;
A
#
# COMPACT_ATOMS: atom_id res chain seq x y z
N SER A 1 4.57 18.55 -2.07
CA SER A 1 3.80 17.43 -1.50
C SER A 1 2.40 17.92 -1.14
N SER A 2 1.35 17.20 -1.53
CA SER A 2 -0.06 17.56 -1.28
C SER A 2 -0.61 17.02 0.04
N GLY A 3 0.20 16.33 0.85
CA GLY A 3 -0.21 15.81 2.17
C GLY A 3 -0.97 14.48 2.15
N LYS A 4 -0.91 13.71 1.05
CA LYS A 4 -1.62 12.41 0.91
C LYS A 4 -1.29 11.44 2.04
N THR A 5 0.00 11.18 2.24
CA THR A 5 0.48 10.27 3.30
C THR A 5 0.08 10.78 4.67
N THR A 6 0.23 12.08 4.96
CA THR A 6 -0.24 12.70 6.22
C THR A 6 -1.73 12.45 6.45
N LEU A 7 -2.58 12.68 5.44
CA LEU A 7 -4.01 12.43 5.56
C LEU A 7 -4.30 10.94 5.79
N SER A 8 -3.63 10.04 5.08
CA SER A 8 -3.81 8.60 5.25
C SER A 8 -3.43 8.11 6.65
N LEU A 9 -2.36 8.66 7.23
CA LEU A 9 -1.95 8.35 8.60
C LEU A 9 -2.94 8.86 9.64
N HIS A 10 -3.59 10.01 9.40
CA HIS A 10 -4.69 10.47 10.26
C HIS A 10 -5.90 9.54 10.19
N ILE A 11 -6.27 9.05 9.00
CA ILE A 11 -7.38 8.10 8.85
C ILE A 11 -7.07 6.78 9.58
N ILE A 12 -5.82 6.30 9.49
CA ILE A 12 -5.36 5.13 10.26
C ILE A 12 -5.45 5.38 11.76
N ALA A 13 -4.95 6.50 12.25
CA ALA A 13 -5.00 6.83 13.68
C ALA A 13 -6.45 6.87 14.20
N GLU A 14 -7.39 7.43 13.42
CA GLU A 14 -8.81 7.42 13.79
C GLU A 14 -9.45 6.04 13.73
N CYS A 15 -9.07 5.18 12.78
CA CYS A 15 -9.55 3.79 12.74
C CYS A 15 -9.06 3.00 13.95
N GLN A 16 -7.77 3.11 14.29
CA GLN A 16 -7.17 2.44 15.46
C GLN A 16 -7.77 2.92 16.79
N LYS A 17 -8.12 4.22 16.92
CA LYS A 17 -8.83 4.75 18.10
C LYS A 17 -10.20 4.11 18.32
N ASN A 18 -10.82 3.58 17.26
CA ASN A 18 -12.09 2.86 17.31
C ASN A 18 -11.86 1.34 17.34
N ASP A 19 -10.73 0.90 17.88
CA ASP A 19 -10.30 -0.51 17.99
C ASP A 19 -10.17 -1.24 16.64
N GLY A 20 -10.08 -0.49 15.53
CA GLY A 20 -9.95 -1.04 14.19
C GLY A 20 -8.51 -1.46 13.86
N VAL A 21 -8.37 -2.55 13.11
CA VAL A 21 -7.10 -3.07 12.64
C VAL A 21 -6.76 -2.45 11.28
N CYS A 22 -5.55 -1.89 11.17
CA CYS A 22 -5.10 -1.20 9.97
C CYS A 22 -3.91 -1.91 9.33
N ALA A 23 -3.83 -1.81 7.99
CA ALA A 23 -2.67 -2.20 7.21
C ALA A 23 -2.20 -1.07 6.28
N PHE A 24 -0.90 -0.97 6.08
CA PHE A 24 -0.24 -0.02 5.20
C PHE A 24 0.68 -0.76 4.23
N ILE A 25 0.36 -0.68 2.94
CA ILE A 25 1.19 -1.19 1.85
C ILE A 25 2.05 -0.03 1.36
N ASP A 26 3.30 0.02 1.81
CA ASP A 26 4.29 1.05 1.51
C ASP A 26 5.08 0.64 0.26
N ALA A 27 4.47 0.83 -0.91
CA ALA A 27 5.12 0.60 -2.20
C ALA A 27 6.18 1.67 -2.52
N GLU A 28 6.08 2.87 -1.94
CA GLU A 28 7.08 3.94 -2.09
C GLU A 28 8.30 3.79 -1.18
N HIS A 29 8.28 2.84 -0.24
CA HIS A 29 9.34 2.61 0.76
C HIS A 29 9.68 3.90 1.53
N ALA A 30 8.67 4.72 1.81
CA ALA A 30 8.81 6.10 2.26
C ALA A 30 8.15 6.38 3.63
N LEU A 31 7.58 5.36 4.28
CA LEU A 31 6.89 5.53 5.55
C LEU A 31 7.87 5.90 6.69
N ASP A 32 7.70 7.10 7.25
CA ASP A 32 8.37 7.51 8.49
C ASP A 32 7.54 7.12 9.72
N VAL A 33 8.00 6.07 10.41
CA VAL A 33 7.37 5.53 11.63
C VAL A 33 7.34 6.57 12.76
N HIS A 34 8.37 7.41 12.91
CA HIS A 34 8.39 8.46 13.94
C HIS A 34 7.39 9.57 13.63
N TYR A 35 7.19 9.89 12.36
CA TYR A 35 6.15 10.82 11.94
C TYR A 35 4.75 10.24 12.17
N ALA A 36 4.50 8.99 11.77
CA ALA A 36 3.22 8.31 12.01
C ALA A 36 2.85 8.27 13.50
N LYS A 37 3.80 7.92 14.37
CA LYS A 37 3.59 7.91 15.83
C LYS A 37 3.23 9.30 16.38
N ARG A 38 3.84 10.37 15.85
CA ARG A 38 3.49 11.76 16.22
C ARG A 38 2.08 12.16 15.78
N LEU A 39 1.53 11.54 14.73
CA LEU A 39 0.16 11.76 14.26
C LEU A 39 -0.88 10.91 15.03
N GLY A 40 -0.43 10.08 15.98
CA GLY A 40 -1.30 9.25 16.81
C GLY A 40 -1.57 7.85 16.26
N VAL A 41 -0.83 7.42 15.25
CA VAL A 41 -0.86 6.03 14.78
C VAL A 41 -0.20 5.14 15.83
N ASP A 42 -0.87 4.05 16.18
CA ASP A 42 -0.26 2.94 16.91
C ASP A 42 0.58 2.11 15.93
N THR A 43 1.86 2.48 15.85
CA THR A 43 2.82 1.86 14.92
C THR A 43 3.22 0.44 15.33
N GLU A 44 2.98 0.03 16.58
CA GLU A 44 3.29 -1.33 17.03
C GLU A 44 2.24 -2.33 16.54
N ASN A 45 0.99 -1.87 16.42
CA ASN A 45 -0.14 -2.66 15.92
C ASN A 45 -0.52 -2.37 14.46
N LEU A 46 0.19 -1.47 13.78
CA LEU A 46 -0.01 -1.22 12.34
C LEU A 46 0.70 -2.33 11.54
N LEU A 47 -0.05 -3.07 10.72
CA LEU A 47 0.56 -4.02 9.79
C LEU A 47 1.18 -3.24 8.63
N VAL A 48 2.49 -3.37 8.43
CA VAL A 48 3.21 -2.71 7.33
C VAL A 48 3.79 -3.77 6.41
N SER A 49 3.61 -3.56 5.10
CA SER A 49 4.26 -4.37 4.08
C SER A 49 4.96 -3.48 3.06
N GLN A 50 6.19 -3.84 2.71
CA GLN A 50 7.00 -3.19 1.68
C GLN A 50 7.21 -4.19 0.54
N PRO A 51 6.35 -4.19 -0.48
CA PRO A 51 6.45 -5.11 -1.60
C PRO A 51 7.59 -4.72 -2.55
N ASP A 52 8.15 -5.71 -3.21
CA ASP A 52 9.14 -5.59 -4.28
C ASP A 52 8.48 -5.33 -5.64
N THR A 53 7.25 -5.84 -5.86
CA THR A 53 6.52 -5.67 -7.14
C THR A 53 5.06 -5.30 -6.93
N GLY A 54 4.44 -4.72 -7.97
CA GLY A 54 3.02 -4.41 -7.98
C GLY A 54 2.13 -5.64 -7.82
N GLU A 55 2.49 -6.77 -8.43
CA GLU A 55 1.77 -8.04 -8.25
C GLU A 55 1.80 -8.49 -6.79
N GLN A 56 2.96 -8.46 -6.15
CA GLN A 56 3.10 -8.86 -4.75
C GLN A 56 2.26 -7.96 -3.84
N ALA A 57 2.29 -6.64 -4.05
CA ALA A 57 1.47 -5.68 -3.31
C ALA A 57 -0.02 -6.03 -3.38
N LEU A 58 -0.50 -6.41 -4.56
CA LEU A 58 -1.89 -6.75 -4.81
C LEU A 58 -2.27 -8.12 -4.25
N GLU A 59 -1.37 -9.10 -4.27
CA GLU A 59 -1.56 -10.40 -3.61
C GLU A 59 -1.65 -10.25 -2.08
N ILE A 60 -0.83 -9.38 -1.50
CA ILE A 60 -0.91 -9.01 -0.08
C ILE A 60 -2.27 -8.37 0.20
N LEU A 61 -2.68 -7.38 -0.60
CA LEU A 61 -3.99 -6.72 -0.47
C LEU A 61 -5.15 -7.72 -0.54
N GLU A 62 -5.13 -8.64 -1.50
CA GLU A 62 -6.14 -9.70 -1.66
C GLU A 62 -6.16 -10.61 -0.42
N THR A 63 -4.99 -11.04 0.06
CA THR A 63 -4.86 -11.94 1.22
C THR A 63 -5.41 -11.31 2.49
N ILE A 64 -5.01 -10.07 2.80
CA ILE A 64 -5.43 -9.40 4.03
C ILE A 64 -6.91 -9.05 4.00
N THR A 65 -7.46 -8.66 2.84
CA THR A 65 -8.89 -8.35 2.70
C THR A 65 -9.74 -9.61 2.86
N ARG A 66 -9.29 -10.76 2.31
CA ARG A 66 -9.99 -12.05 2.46
C ARG A 66 -9.94 -12.61 3.87
N SER A 67 -8.99 -12.19 4.70
CA SER A 67 -8.89 -12.64 6.09
C SER A 67 -10.06 -12.14 6.95
N GLY A 68 -10.70 -11.03 6.56
CA GLY A 68 -11.77 -10.38 7.33
C GLY A 68 -11.31 -9.72 8.63
N GLY A 69 -10.00 -9.68 8.91
CA GLY A 69 -9.45 -9.14 10.16
C GLY A 69 -8.87 -7.73 10.04
N ILE A 70 -9.05 -7.05 8.90
CA ILE A 70 -8.54 -5.69 8.65
C ILE A 70 -9.71 -4.76 8.32
N ASP A 71 -9.81 -3.65 9.05
CA ASP A 71 -10.86 -2.65 8.89
C ASP A 71 -10.49 -1.55 7.90
N LEU A 72 -9.19 -1.27 7.78
CA LEU A 72 -8.66 -0.24 6.88
C LEU A 72 -7.34 -0.66 6.23
N VAL A 73 -7.25 -0.52 4.90
CA VAL A 73 -5.99 -0.69 4.16
C VAL A 73 -5.65 0.60 3.42
N VAL A 74 -4.40 1.05 3.54
CA VAL A 74 -3.83 2.13 2.73
C VAL A 74 -2.78 1.53 1.79
N VAL A 75 -2.79 1.95 0.52
CA VAL A 75 -1.75 1.63 -0.46
C VAL A 75 -1.07 2.93 -0.88
N ASP A 76 0.19 3.12 -0.49
CA ASP A 76 1.00 4.30 -0.82
C ASP A 76 2.22 3.86 -1.65
N SER A 77 2.23 3.99 -2.97
CA SER A 77 1.14 4.49 -3.82
C SER A 77 0.95 3.65 -5.08
N VAL A 78 -0.17 3.85 -5.77
CA VAL A 78 -0.46 3.16 -7.03
C VAL A 78 0.63 3.39 -8.07
N ALA A 79 1.22 4.58 -8.10
CA ALA A 79 2.28 4.90 -9.05
C ALA A 79 3.53 4.03 -8.86
N ALA A 80 3.78 3.57 -7.62
CA ALA A 80 4.89 2.70 -7.26
C ALA A 80 4.57 1.20 -7.39
N LEU A 81 3.36 0.83 -7.84
CA LEU A 81 3.02 -0.56 -8.15
C LEU A 81 3.61 -0.98 -9.50
N THR A 82 4.93 -1.07 -9.55
CA THR A 82 5.69 -1.43 -10.74
C THR A 82 5.52 -2.92 -11.04
N PRO A 83 5.01 -3.30 -12.22
CA PRO A 83 4.87 -4.70 -12.58
C PRO A 83 6.24 -5.40 -12.62
N LYS A 84 6.26 -6.68 -12.24
CA LYS A 84 7.50 -7.48 -12.23
C LYS A 84 8.25 -7.46 -13.57
N ALA A 85 7.53 -7.56 -14.69
CA ALA A 85 8.16 -7.55 -16.01
C ALA A 85 8.85 -6.22 -16.33
N GLU A 86 8.40 -5.10 -15.75
CA GLU A 86 9.07 -3.80 -15.89
C GLU A 86 10.32 -3.70 -15.00
N ILE A 87 10.31 -4.34 -13.83
CA ILE A 87 11.47 -4.43 -12.92
C ILE A 87 12.57 -5.34 -13.51
N ASP A 88 12.17 -6.47 -14.09
CA ASP A 88 13.08 -7.47 -14.66
C ASP A 88 13.55 -7.09 -16.08
N GLY A 89 12.91 -6.10 -16.73
CA GLY A 89 13.20 -5.66 -18.09
C GLY A 89 14.35 -4.65 -18.17
N ASP A 90 14.82 -4.40 -19.39
CA ASP A 90 15.89 -3.41 -19.61
C ASP A 90 15.33 -1.98 -19.65
N MET A 91 16.15 -1.01 -19.21
CA MET A 91 15.78 0.40 -19.28
C MET A 91 15.58 0.82 -20.75
N GLY A 92 14.34 1.14 -21.12
CA GLY A 92 13.96 1.50 -22.49
C GLY A 92 13.03 0.50 -23.17
N ASP A 93 12.81 -0.67 -22.56
CA ASP A 93 11.83 -1.64 -23.05
C ASP A 93 10.40 -1.08 -22.97
N GLN A 94 9.63 -1.32 -24.05
CA GLN A 94 8.27 -0.82 -24.16
C GLN A 94 7.28 -1.74 -23.44
N HIS A 95 6.93 -1.37 -22.21
CA HIS A 95 5.90 -2.05 -21.42
C HIS A 95 4.54 -1.33 -21.53
N VAL A 96 3.94 -1.35 -22.72
CA VAL A 96 2.72 -0.57 -23.00
C VAL A 96 1.53 -1.07 -22.17
N GLY A 97 1.06 -0.23 -21.24
CA GLY A 97 -0.19 -0.44 -20.50
C GLY A 97 -0.15 -1.57 -19.47
N LEU A 98 1.03 -2.03 -19.07
CA LEU A 98 1.18 -3.17 -18.16
C LEU A 98 0.57 -2.87 -16.77
N GLN A 99 0.89 -1.71 -16.19
CA GLN A 99 0.33 -1.25 -14.92
C GLN A 99 -1.21 -1.10 -14.98
N ALA A 100 -1.75 -0.58 -16.09
CA ALA A 100 -3.20 -0.44 -16.26
C ALA A 100 -3.92 -1.80 -16.29
N ARG A 101 -3.30 -2.81 -16.92
CA ARG A 101 -3.83 -4.19 -16.94
C ARG A 101 -3.74 -4.83 -15.57
N LEU A 102 -2.63 -4.63 -14.85
CA LEU A 102 -2.43 -5.09 -13.49
C LEU A 102 -3.53 -4.54 -12.56
N MET A 103 -3.73 -3.21 -12.56
CA MET A 103 -4.77 -2.56 -11.77
C MET A 103 -6.18 -3.02 -12.16
N SER A 104 -6.46 -3.15 -13.46
CA SER A 104 -7.75 -3.65 -13.94
C SER A 104 -8.04 -5.06 -13.46
N HIS A 105 -7.01 -5.92 -13.35
CA HIS A 105 -7.15 -7.27 -12.83
C HIS A 105 -7.36 -7.28 -11.33
N ALA A 106 -6.57 -6.48 -10.61
CA ALA A 106 -6.66 -6.34 -9.16
C ALA A 106 -8.04 -5.87 -8.69
N LEU A 107 -8.58 -4.83 -9.32
CA LEU A 107 -9.86 -4.23 -8.92
C LEU A 107 -11.09 -5.08 -9.30
N ARG A 108 -10.92 -6.11 -10.13
CA ARG A 108 -12.01 -7.04 -10.50
C ARG A 108 -12.17 -8.19 -9.50
N LYS A 109 -11.16 -8.45 -8.68
CA LYS A 109 -11.16 -9.50 -7.67
C LYS A 109 -11.71 -8.96 -6.36
#